data_AF-A0A916DZ59-F1
#
_entry.id   AF-A0A916DZ59-F1
#
_cell.length_a   1.000
_cell.length_b   1.000
_cell.length_c   1.000
_cell.angle_alpha   90.00
_cell.angle_beta   90.00
_cell.angle_gamma   90.00
#
_symmetry.space_group_name_H-M   'P 1'
#
loop_
_entity.id
_entity.type
_entity.pdbx_description
1 polymer ?
#
loop_
_entity_poly.entity_id
_entity_poly.type
_entity_poly.pdbx_seq_one_letter_code
_entity_poly.pdbx_strand_id
1 'polypeptide(L)'
;MDLEAVADEFLNLKQSSEEIKQQKFIEIDNEFNIAKLHKNQPNHEAGKHIIKTLNSNGMLDYLTYSKLFNNPEEANKVLETNIFAYNPIKNIITFNSRAIECYIRENAGIFI
;
A
#
# COMPACT_ATOMS: atom_id res chain seq x y z
N MET A 1 21.53 9.60 -5.73
CA MET A 1 21.72 8.22 -5.26
C MET A 1 22.42 7.50 -6.38
N ASP A 2 23.63 7.01 -6.13
CA ASP A 2 24.40 6.26 -7.12
C ASP A 2 23.92 4.79 -7.07
N LEU A 3 23.41 4.28 -8.19
CA LEU A 3 22.92 2.90 -8.24
C LEU A 3 24.05 1.90 -8.01
N GLU A 4 25.29 2.23 -8.40
CA GLU A 4 26.45 1.37 -8.22
C GLU A 4 26.75 1.19 -6.73
N ALA A 5 26.75 2.29 -5.97
CA ALA A 5 26.95 2.26 -4.52
C ALA A 5 25.86 1.45 -3.79
N VAL A 6 24.59 1.58 -4.19
CA VAL A 6 23.48 0.82 -3.60
C VAL A 6 23.62 -0.67 -3.93
N ALA A 7 24.00 -1.01 -5.16
CA ALA A 7 24.22 -2.40 -5.56
C ALA A 7 25.39 -3.04 -4.80
N ASP A 8 26.50 -2.33 -4.64
CA ASP A 8 27.66 -2.79 -3.89
C ASP A 8 27.34 -2.96 -2.40
N GLU A 9 26.61 -2.03 -1.80
CA GLU A 9 26.13 -2.17 -0.42
C GLU A 9 25.25 -3.42 -0.26
N PHE A 10 24.32 -3.66 -1.19
CA PHE A 10 23.48 -4.86 -1.20
C PHE A 10 24.29 -6.15 -1.31
N LEU A 11 25.27 -6.20 -2.22
CA LEU A 11 26.15 -7.37 -2.37
C LEU A 11 27.01 -7.61 -1.12
N ASN A 12 27.42 -6.54 -0.43
CA ASN A 12 28.24 -6.60 0.77
C ASN A 12 27.45 -6.97 2.03
N LEU A 13 26.16 -6.62 2.11
CA LEU A 13 25.29 -6.90 3.26
C LEU A 13 25.03 -8.40 3.48
N LYS A 14 25.25 -9.25 2.47
CA LYS A 14 24.94 -10.71 2.49
C LYS A 14 23.53 -11.04 2.99
N GLN A 15 22.59 -10.10 2.89
CA GLN A 15 21.21 -10.34 3.27
C GLN A 15 20.58 -11.31 2.28
N SER A 16 19.86 -12.28 2.82
CA SER A 16 19.00 -13.16 2.04
C SER A 16 17.85 -12.37 1.39
N SER A 17 17.32 -12.89 0.30
CA SER A 17 16.12 -12.34 -0.32
C SER A 17 14.95 -12.31 0.66
N GLU A 18 14.89 -13.26 1.60
CA GLU A 18 13.89 -13.32 2.66
C GLU A 18 14.02 -12.16 3.65
N GLU A 19 15.23 -11.81 4.09
CA GLU A 19 15.46 -10.69 5.02
C GLU A 19 15.08 -9.35 4.39
N ILE A 20 15.45 -9.14 3.13
CA ILE A 20 15.10 -7.92 2.37
C ILE A 20 13.57 -7.81 2.23
N LYS A 21 12.91 -8.93 1.93
CA LYS A 21 11.45 -8.98 1.85
C LYS A 21 10.79 -8.66 3.19
N GLN A 22 11.29 -9.24 4.28
CA GLN A 22 10.76 -8.98 5.63
C GLN A 22 10.91 -7.52 6.03
N GLN A 23 12.07 -6.91 5.79
CA GLN A 23 12.28 -5.48 6.03
C GLN A 23 11.26 -4.64 5.26
N LYS A 24 11.06 -4.95 3.96
CA LYS A 24 10.06 -4.25 3.15
C LYS A 24 8.64 -4.45 3.67
N PHE A 25 8.31 -5.64 4.16
CA PHE A 25 6.99 -5.92 4.74
C PHE A 25 6.77 -5.18 6.06
N ILE A 26 7.80 -5.00 6.88
CA ILE A 26 7.72 -4.18 8.11
C ILE A 26 7.44 -2.71 7.76
N GLU A 27 8.11 -2.17 6.73
CA GLU A 27 7.84 -0.81 6.25
C GLU A 27 6.39 -0.66 5.78
N ILE A 28 5.91 -1.60 4.94
CA ILE A 28 4.53 -1.60 4.44
C ILE A 28 3.54 -1.72 5.60
N ASP A 29 3.77 -2.61 6.57
CA ASP A 29 2.92 -2.76 7.74
C ASP A 29 2.78 -1.46 8.55
N ASN A 30 3.88 -0.72 8.69
CA ASN A 30 3.89 0.60 9.32
C ASN A 30 3.10 1.63 8.49
N GLU A 31 3.22 1.62 7.17
CA GLU A 31 2.41 2.48 6.28
C GLU A 31 0.91 2.16 6.40
N PHE A 32 0.53 0.88 6.50
CA PHE A 32 -0.85 0.45 6.78
C PHE A 32 -1.34 0.98 8.13
N ASN A 33 -0.49 0.96 9.16
CA ASN A 33 -0.82 1.48 10.47
C ASN A 33 -1.00 3.02 10.47
N ILE A 34 -0.12 3.76 9.79
CA ILE A 34 -0.24 5.23 9.61
C ILE A 34 -1.53 5.57 8.85
N ALA A 35 -1.84 4.79 7.80
CA ALA A 35 -3.07 4.92 7.03
C ALA A 35 -4.32 4.49 7.80
N LYS A 36 -4.17 3.91 8.99
CA LYS A 36 -5.23 3.41 9.86
C LYS A 36 -6.07 2.29 9.21
N LEU A 37 -5.41 1.40 8.46
CA LEU A 37 -6.06 0.34 7.67
C LEU A 37 -6.15 -1.01 8.38
N HIS A 38 -5.49 -1.19 9.54
CA HIS A 38 -5.57 -2.43 10.31
C HIS A 38 -6.93 -2.60 10.98
N LYS A 39 -7.26 -3.84 11.37
CA LYS A 39 -8.54 -4.17 12.01
C LYS A 39 -8.80 -3.27 13.23
N ASN A 40 -10.04 -2.80 13.36
CA ASN A 40 -10.51 -1.87 14.39
C ASN A 40 -9.96 -0.43 14.31
N GLN A 41 -9.23 -0.09 13.25
CA GLN A 41 -8.82 1.30 12.99
C GLN A 41 -9.84 2.03 12.09
N PRO A 42 -9.91 3.37 12.15
CA PRO A 42 -10.95 4.16 11.46
C PRO A 42 -11.11 3.91 9.96
N ASN A 43 -10.03 3.62 9.24
CA ASN A 43 -10.06 3.44 7.78
C ASN A 43 -10.10 1.97 7.36
N HIS A 44 -10.29 1.03 8.29
CA HIS A 44 -10.25 -0.40 7.99
C HIS A 44 -11.28 -0.83 6.94
N GLU A 45 -12.55 -0.45 7.12
CA GLU A 45 -13.63 -0.86 6.20
C GLU A 45 -13.47 -0.24 4.82
N ALA A 46 -13.09 1.04 4.76
CA ALA A 46 -12.78 1.74 3.51
C ALA A 46 -11.60 1.05 2.80
N GLY A 47 -10.50 0.81 3.53
CA GLY A 47 -9.32 0.10 3.05
C GLY A 47 -9.64 -1.29 2.50
N LYS A 48 -10.42 -2.07 3.25
CA LYS A 48 -10.86 -3.41 2.84
C LYS A 48 -11.61 -3.36 1.51
N HIS A 49 -12.53 -2.41 1.35
CA HIS A 49 -13.28 -2.25 0.11
C HIS A 49 -12.38 -1.85 -1.07
N ILE A 50 -11.44 -0.92 -0.85
CA ILE A 50 -10.46 -0.52 -1.85
C ILE A 50 -9.61 -1.71 -2.26
N ILE A 51 -8.97 -2.40 -1.31
CA ILE A 51 -8.08 -3.54 -1.56
C ILE A 51 -8.82 -4.64 -2.33
N LYS A 52 -10.05 -4.97 -1.93
CA LYS A 52 -10.88 -5.96 -2.64
C LYS A 52 -11.15 -5.56 -4.09
N THR A 53 -11.45 -4.28 -4.31
CA THR A 53 -11.72 -3.76 -5.66
C THR A 53 -10.47 -3.75 -6.52
N LEU A 54 -9.34 -3.31 -5.98
CA LEU A 54 -8.05 -3.31 -6.67
C LEU A 54 -7.57 -4.74 -6.99
N ASN A 55 -7.76 -5.70 -6.08
CA ASN A 55 -7.43 -7.10 -6.36
C ASN A 55 -8.29 -7.70 -7.48
N SER A 56 -9.52 -7.20 -7.67
CA SER A 56 -10.44 -7.71 -8.69
C SER A 56 -10.27 -7.02 -10.05
N ASN A 57 -10.11 -5.69 -10.04
CA ASN A 57 -10.18 -4.85 -11.23
C ASN A 57 -8.84 -4.14 -11.57
N GLY A 58 -7.85 -4.21 -10.68
CA GLY A 58 -6.57 -3.50 -10.81
C GLY A 58 -6.64 -1.99 -10.58
N MET A 59 -7.84 -1.41 -10.52
CA MET A 59 -8.06 0.03 -10.38
C MET A 59 -9.42 0.35 -9.74
N LEU A 60 -9.53 1.56 -9.21
CA LEU A 60 -10.74 2.13 -8.62
C LEU A 60 -10.87 3.59 -9.05
N ASP A 61 -12.05 4.03 -9.49
CA ASP A 61 -12.28 5.44 -9.80
C ASP A 61 -12.14 6.33 -8.54
N TYR A 62 -11.52 7.51 -8.68
CA TYR A 62 -11.25 8.41 -7.56
C TYR A 62 -12.54 8.89 -6.86
N LEU A 63 -13.62 9.17 -7.58
CA LEU A 63 -14.87 9.59 -6.94
C LEU A 63 -15.49 8.46 -6.13
N THR A 64 -15.34 7.22 -6.60
CA THR A 64 -15.75 6.04 -5.85
C THR A 64 -14.89 5.84 -4.61
N TYR A 65 -13.57 6.00 -4.72
CA TYR A 65 -12.64 6.01 -3.60
C TYR A 65 -13.02 7.06 -2.54
N SER A 66 -13.20 8.32 -2.93
CA SER A 66 -13.49 9.41 -1.98
C SER A 66 -14.78 9.20 -1.20
N LYS A 67 -15.79 8.54 -1.80
CA LYS A 67 -17.07 8.22 -1.15
C LYS A 67 -16.96 7.16 -0.06
N LEU A 68 -15.84 6.44 0.04
CA LEU A 68 -15.61 5.45 1.09
C LEU A 68 -15.22 6.08 2.43
N PHE A 69 -14.89 7.38 2.43
CA PHE A 69 -14.47 8.12 3.62
C PHE A 69 -15.53 9.13 4.04
N ASN A 70 -15.47 9.57 5.30
CA ASN A 70 -16.46 10.51 5.83
C ASN A 70 -16.31 11.91 5.23
N ASN A 71 -15.08 12.26 4.84
CA ASN A 71 -14.77 13.55 4.23
C ASN A 71 -13.53 13.45 3.31
N PRO A 72 -13.32 14.44 2.42
CA PRO A 72 -12.18 14.44 1.50
C PRO A 72 -10.80 14.49 2.17
N GLU A 73 -10.68 15.10 3.35
CA GLU A 73 -9.41 15.23 4.07
C GLU A 73 -8.92 13.85 4.56
N GLU A 74 -9.84 13.02 5.05
CA GLU A 74 -9.55 11.64 5.46
C GLU A 74 -9.12 10.78 4.27
N ALA A 75 -9.81 10.91 3.14
CA ALA A 75 -9.45 10.24 1.89
C ALA A 75 -8.05 10.67 1.42
N ASN A 76 -7.71 11.96 1.50
CA ASN A 76 -6.40 12.47 1.10
C ASN A 76 -5.29 12.01 2.06
N LYS A 77 -5.53 11.98 3.38
CA LYS A 77 -4.55 11.45 4.35
C LYS A 77 -4.16 10.01 4.06
N VAL A 78 -5.11 9.19 3.59
CA VAL A 78 -4.82 7.82 3.17
C VAL A 78 -3.99 7.79 1.87
N LEU A 79 -4.21 8.70 0.92
CA LEU A 79 -3.38 8.83 -0.28
C LEU A 79 -1.99 9.39 -0.03
N GLU A 80 -1.82 10.18 1.03
CA GLU A 80 -0.51 10.65 1.50
C GLU A 80 0.34 9.49 2.07
N THR A 81 -0.28 8.34 2.33
CA THR A 81 0.46 7.11 2.64
C THR A 81 0.83 6.38 1.36
N ASN A 82 2.01 5.77 1.32
CA ASN A 82 2.52 5.07 0.14
C ASN A 82 1.80 3.74 -0.15
N ILE A 83 0.58 3.51 0.34
CA ILE A 83 -0.20 2.29 0.10
C ILE A 83 -0.93 2.34 -1.25
N PHE A 84 -1.58 3.47 -1.53
CA PHE A 84 -2.35 3.67 -2.74
C PHE A 84 -1.73 4.80 -3.57
N ALA A 85 -1.86 4.70 -4.89
CA ALA A 85 -1.41 5.73 -5.81
C ALA A 85 -2.60 6.31 -6.56
N TYR A 86 -2.65 7.64 -6.63
CA TYR A 86 -3.61 8.37 -7.45
C TYR A 86 -2.98 8.76 -8.78
N ASN A 87 -3.63 8.38 -9.89
CA ASN A 87 -3.28 8.84 -11.23
C ASN A 87 -4.26 9.95 -11.67
N PRO A 88 -3.85 11.23 -11.67
CA PRO A 88 -4.76 12.34 -11.98
C PRO A 88 -5.18 12.41 -13.45
N ILE A 89 -4.38 11.88 -14.38
CA ILE A 89 -4.71 11.86 -15.82
C ILE A 89 -5.89 10.93 -16.07
N LYS A 90 -5.90 9.77 -15.40
CA LYS A 90 -6.92 8.74 -15.55
C LYS A 90 -8.03 8.84 -14.51
N ASN A 91 -7.85 9.66 -13.48
CA ASN A 91 -8.73 9.78 -12.32
C ASN A 91 -8.96 8.44 -11.58
N ILE A 92 -7.91 7.63 -11.43
CA ILE A 92 -7.98 6.30 -10.80
C ILE A 92 -7.01 6.14 -9.65
N ILE A 93 -7.36 5.25 -8.73
CA ILE A 93 -6.55 4.73 -7.64
C ILE A 93 -6.04 3.33 -8.01
N THR A 94 -4.77 3.05 -7.73
CA THR A 94 -4.15 1.73 -7.81
C THR A 94 -3.34 1.46 -6.54
N PHE A 95 -2.76 0.25 -6.41
CA PHE A 95 -1.67 0.07 -5.44
C PHE A 95 -0.48 0.92 -5.86
N ASN A 96 0.26 1.42 -4.87
CA ASN A 96 1.45 2.23 -5.14
C ASN A 96 2.64 1.37 -5.60
N SER A 97 2.68 0.09 -5.22
CA SER A 97 3.73 -0.84 -5.65
C SER A 97 3.28 -2.30 -5.61
N ARG A 98 4.00 -3.15 -6.36
CA ARG A 98 3.81 -4.60 -6.36
C ARG A 98 4.17 -5.24 -5.01
N ALA A 99 5.03 -4.61 -4.22
CA ALA A 99 5.39 -5.11 -2.89
C ALA A 99 4.18 -5.08 -1.94
N ILE A 100 3.34 -4.06 -2.03
CA ILE A 100 2.08 -3.94 -1.27
C ILE A 100 1.12 -5.06 -1.66
N GLU A 101 0.97 -5.34 -2.95
CA GLU A 101 0.16 -6.45 -3.44
C GLU A 101 0.64 -7.80 -2.89
N CYS A 102 1.96 -8.01 -2.82
CA CYS A 102 2.52 -9.22 -2.23
C CYS A 102 2.28 -9.29 -0.72
N TYR A 103 2.47 -8.19 0.00
CA TYR A 103 2.18 -8.10 1.43
C TYR A 103 0.71 -8.44 1.74
N ILE A 104 -0.24 -7.85 1.01
CA ILE A 104 -1.68 -8.13 1.18
C ILE A 104 -1.99 -9.60 0.91
N ARG A 105 -1.42 -10.18 -0.15
CA ARG A 105 -1.67 -11.58 -0.53
C ARG A 105 -1.17 -12.56 0.52
N GLU A 106 -0.01 -12.29 1.10
CA GLU A 106 0.57 -13.13 2.16
C GLU A 106 -0.12 -12.91 3.52
N ASN A 107 -0.76 -11.76 3.71
CA ASN A 107 -1.54 -11.43 4.90
C ASN A 107 -3.05 -11.42 4.62
N ALA A 108 -3.51 -12.24 3.68
CA ALA A 108 -4.90 -12.22 3.20
C ALA A 108 -5.94 -12.34 4.31
N GLY A 109 -5.67 -13.13 5.37
CA GLY A 109 -6.60 -13.28 6.51
C GLY A 109 -6.86 -12.00 7.31
N ILE A 110 -6.06 -10.95 7.13
CA ILE A 110 -6.25 -9.63 7.75
C ILE A 110 -7.10 -8.71 6.86
N PHE A 111 -6.97 -8.85 5.54
CA PHE A 111 -7.47 -7.86 4.57
C PHE A 111 -8.59 -8.37 3.63
N ILE A 112 -8.78 -9.69 3.47
CA ILE A 112 -9.73 -10.32 2.55
C ILE A 112 -10.82 -11.04 3.34
#